data_AF-A0A5J4L8P3-F1
#
_entry.id   AF-A0A5J4L8P3-F1
#
_cell.length_a   1.000
_cell.length_b   1.000
_cell.length_c   1.000
_cell.angle_alpha   90.00
_cell.angle_beta   90.00
_cell.angle_gamma   90.00
#
_symmetry.space_group_name_H-M   'P 1'
#
loop_
_entity.id
_entity.type
_entity.pdbx_description
1 polymer ?
#
loop_
_entity_poly.entity_id
_entity_poly.type
_entity_poly.pdbx_seq_one_letter_code
_entity_poly.pdbx_strand_id
1 'polypeptide(L)' 'MNDSCPSCLARDIAPAESRTRGDRTVDGYRCPRCGHAWATVRDLTAYSELHARRAQRRTRKEAA' A
#
# COMPACT_ATOMS: atom_id res chain seq x y z
N MET A 1 -1.73 2.60 5.04
CA MET A 1 -2.42 2.49 3.73
C MET A 1 -3.62 1.58 3.94
N ASN A 2 -4.79 1.98 3.47
CA ASN A 2 -5.97 1.11 3.55
C ASN A 2 -5.97 0.14 2.37
N ASP A 3 -6.52 -1.05 2.59
CA ASP A 3 -6.59 -2.11 1.58
C ASP A 3 -8.02 -2.65 1.45
N SER A 4 -8.25 -3.49 0.44
CA SER A 4 -9.51 -4.18 0.20
C SER A 4 -9.41 -5.65 0.58
N CYS A 5 -10.42 -6.18 1.27
CA CYS A 5 -10.46 -7.58 1.66
C CYS A 5 -10.50 -8.47 0.41
N PRO A 6 -9.57 -9.41 0.24
CA PRO A 6 -9.54 -10.30 -0.92
C PRO A 6 -10.70 -11.31 -0.94
N SER A 7 -11.36 -11.53 0.19
CA SER A 7 -12.45 -12.50 0.31
C SER A 7 -13.83 -11.89 0.01
N CYS A 8 -14.19 -10.78 0.66
CA CYS A 8 -15.52 -10.18 0.54
C CYS A 8 -15.55 -8.82 -0.16
N LEU A 9 -14.40 -8.39 -0.69
CA LEU A 9 -14.20 -7.15 -1.43
C LEU A 9 -14.59 -5.88 -0.65
N ALA A 10 -14.74 -5.97 0.67
CA ALA A 10 -14.90 -4.81 1.53
C ALA A 10 -13.67 -3.92 1.42
N ARG A 11 -13.89 -2.62 1.18
CA ARG A 11 -12.84 -1.63 0.90
C ARG A 11 -12.48 -0.85 2.16
N ASP A 12 -11.43 -0.04 2.05
CA ASP A 12 -11.01 0.94 3.04
C ASP A 12 -10.69 0.34 4.43
N ILE A 13 -10.11 -0.86 4.44
CA ILE A 13 -9.74 -1.55 5.67
C ILE A 13 -8.36 -1.07 6.11
N ALA A 14 -8.30 -0.48 7.30
CA ALA A 14 -7.05 -0.07 7.93
C ALA A 14 -6.27 -1.29 8.43
N PRO A 15 -4.92 -1.23 8.43
CA PRO A 15 -4.11 -2.28 9.00
C PRO A 15 -4.31 -2.35 10.52
N ALA A 16 -4.42 -3.57 11.04
CA ALA A 16 -4.48 -3.85 12.46
C ALA A 16 -3.09 -3.77 13.11
N GLU A 17 -2.04 -4.13 12.36
CA GLU A 17 -0.65 -3.97 12.77
C GLU A 17 0.23 -3.59 11.58
N SER A 18 1.31 -2.86 11.85
CA SER A 18 2.33 -2.50 10.85
C SER A 18 3.71 -2.71 11.45
N ARG A 19 4.59 -3.40 10.73
CA ARG A 19 5.98 -3.64 11.15
C ARG A 19 6.93 -3.28 10.03
N THR A 20 7.98 -2.53 10.35
CA THR A 20 9.03 -2.17 9.38
C THR A 20 10.32 -2.88 9.74
N ARG A 21 10.96 -3.50 8.74
CA ARG A 21 12.28 -4.13 8.87
C ARG A 21 13.12 -3.78 7.64
N GLY A 22 14.10 -2.90 7.85
CA GLY A 22 14.92 -2.38 6.75
C GLY A 22 14.08 -1.56 5.77
N ASP A 23 14.13 -1.93 4.50
CA ASP A 23 13.40 -1.32 3.40
C ASP A 23 12.01 -1.92 3.16
N ARG A 24 11.51 -2.77 4.06
CA ARG A 24 10.20 -3.41 3.91
C ARG A 24 9.27 -3.06 5.06
N THR A 25 8.03 -2.73 4.73
CA THR A 25 6.93 -2.60 5.68
C THR A 25 5.91 -3.70 5.45
N VAL A 26 5.60 -4.46 6.48
CA VAL A 26 4.54 -5.48 6.48
C VAL A 26 3.35 -4.92 7.23
N ASP A 27 2.20 -4.87 6.58
CA ASP A 27 0.93 -4.45 7.17
C ASP A 27 0.01 -5.67 7.29
N GLY A 28 -0.43 -5.98 8.51
CA GLY A 28 -1.40 -7.01 8.81
C GLY A 28 -2.82 -6.44 8.86
N TYR A 29 -3.77 -7.10 8.22
CA TYR A 29 -5.16 -6.67 8.11
C TYR A 29 -6.11 -7.76 8.63
N ARG A 30 -7.25 -7.31 9.16
CA ARG A 30 -8.38 -8.17 9.49
C ARG A 30 -9.66 -7.51 9.05
N CYS A 31 -10.46 -8.21 8.24
CA CYS A 31 -11.71 -7.67 7.72
C CYS A 31 -12.76 -7.63 8.83
N PRO A 32 -13.36 -6.47 9.14
CA PRO A 32 -14.42 -6.40 10.14
C PRO A 32 -15.74 -7.04 9.67
N ARG A 33 -15.92 -7.25 8.35
CA ARG A 33 -17.15 -7.82 7.79
C ARG A 33 -17.16 -9.34 7.75
N CYS A 34 -16.08 -9.96 7.28
CA CYS A 34 -16.01 -11.42 7.09
C CYS A 34 -14.98 -12.10 8.02
N GLY A 35 -14.21 -11.33 8.79
CA GLY A 35 -13.19 -11.86 9.70
C GLY A 35 -11.90 -12.35 9.03
N HIS A 36 -11.83 -12.38 7.69
CA HIS A 36 -10.65 -12.81 6.95
C HIS A 36 -9.42 -11.97 7.33
N ALA A 37 -8.27 -12.63 7.53
CA ALA A 37 -7.01 -11.98 7.86
C ALA A 37 -6.00 -12.19 6.73
N TRP A 38 -5.25 -11.14 6.41
CA TRP A 38 -4.21 -11.15 5.38
C TRP A 38 -3.10 -10.17 5.74
N ALA A 39 -1.97 -10.24 5.03
CA ALA A 39 -0.88 -9.30 5.17
C ALA A 39 -0.44 -8.80 3.80
N THR A 40 0.01 -7.55 3.74
CA THR A 40 0.66 -6.99 2.55
C THR A 40 2.08 -6.59 2.90
N VAL A 41 2.98 -6.73 1.93
CA VAL A 41 4.37 -6.31 2.06
C VAL A 41 4.61 -5.17 1.08
N ARG A 42 5.13 -4.07 1.60
CA ARG A 42 5.52 -2.89 0.83
C ARG A 42 7.03 -2.79 0.84
N ASP A 43 7.63 -2.86 -0.34
CA ASP A 43 9.03 -2.53 -0.54
C ASP A 43 9.17 -1.00 -0.73
N LEU A 44 9.85 -0.36 0.20
CA LEU A 44 10.05 1.09 0.22
C LEU A 44 10.93 1.56 -0.94
N THR A 45 11.82 0.70 -1.46
CA THR A 45 12.66 1.02 -2.64
C THR A 45 11.82 1.07 -3.92
N ALA A 46 10.88 0.14 -4.07
CA ALA A 46 9.95 0.16 -5.19
C ALA A 46 9.06 1.42 -5.17
N TYR A 47 8.70 1.89 -3.96
CA TYR A 47 7.92 3.11 -3.79
C TYR A 47 8.71 4.38 -4.12
N SER A 48 9.98 4.48 -3.72
CA SER A 48 10.80 5.66 -4.01
C SER A 48 11.01 5.84 -5.52
N GLU A 49 11.26 4.77 -6.27
CA GLU A 49 11.30 4.83 -7.73
C GLU A 49 9.98 5.24 -8.37
N LEU A 50 8.86 4.70 -7.87
CA LEU A 50 7.54 5.00 -8.41
C LEU A 50 7.15 6.48 -8.18
N HIS A 51 7.51 7.03 -7.01
CA HIS A 51 7.37 8.46 -6.72
C HIS A 51 8.26 9.32 -7.61
N ALA A 52 9.52 8.94 -7.82
CA ALA A 52 10.44 9.65 -8.72
C ALA A 52 9.91 9.67 -10.16
N ARG A 53 9.45 8.53 -10.69
CA ARG A 53 8.87 8.44 -12.05
C ARG A 53 7.59 9.27 -12.19
N ARG A 54 6.73 9.31 -11.18
CA ARG A 54 5.52 10.15 -11.19
C ARG A 54 5.84 11.64 -11.17
N ALA A 55 6.82 12.06 -10.37
CA ALA A 55 7.28 13.45 -10.34
C ALA A 55 7.80 13.90 -11.71
N GLN A 56 8.64 13.08 -12.36
CA GLN A 56 9.17 13.36 -13.70
C GLN A 56 8.09 13.47 -14.79
N ARG A 57 7.03 12.65 -14.72
CA ARG A 57 5.91 12.76 -15.67
C ARG A 57 5.12 14.05 -15.49
N ARG A 58 4.98 14.54 -14.26
CA ARG A 58 4.27 15.78 -13.95
C ARG A 58 5.03 17.00 -14.50
N THR A 59 6.33 17.09 -14.21
CA THR A 59 7.16 18.19 -14.72
C THR A 59 7.19 18.25 -16.24
N ARG A 60 7.23 17.09 -16.92
CA ARG A 60 7.17 17.02 -18.39
C ARG A 60 5.82 17.49 -18.96
N LYS A 61 4.72 17.31 -18.24
CA LYS A 61 3.38 17.71 -18.67
C LYS A 61 3.11 19.20 -18.43
N GLU A 62 3.81 19.82 -17.49
CA GLU A 62 3.74 21.26 -17.19
C GLU A 62 4.64 22.10 -18.11
N ALA A 63 5.64 21.49 -18.73
CA ALA A 63 6.58 22.14 -19.65
C ALA A 63 6.16 22.08 -21.15
N ALA A 64 4.97 21.57 -21.45
CA ALA A 64 4.40 21.43 -22.80
C ALA A 64 3.07 22.17 -22.90
#